data_AF-A0A0F9ZA58-F1
#
_entry.id   AF-A0A0F9ZA58-F1
#
_cell.length_a   1.000
_cell.length_b   1.000
_cell.length_c   1.000
_cell.angle_alpha   90.00
_cell.angle_beta   90.00
_cell.angle_gamma   90.00
#
_symmetry.space_group_name_H-M   'P 1'
#
loop_
_entity.id
_entity.type
_entity.pdbx_description
1 polymer ?
#
loop_
_entity_poly.entity_id
_entity_poly.type
_entity_poly.pdbx_seq_one_letter_code
_entity_poly.pdbx_strand_id
1 'polypeptide(L)' 'MTQPKSPGCIRFFCRNCAKIIENPEQKKDTYVYLCPDCKEDQVTFGTEKSIKHFFHLK' A
#
# COMPACT_ATOMS: atom_id res chain seq x y z
N MET A 1 -20.85 5.07 -12.40
CA MET A 1 -20.42 4.90 -11.00
C MET A 1 -19.00 5.47 -10.90
N THR A 2 -18.87 6.77 -10.69
CA THR A 2 -17.57 7.46 -10.64
C THR A 2 -17.21 7.65 -9.18
N GLN A 3 -16.19 6.93 -8.70
CA GLN A 3 -15.69 7.09 -7.32
C GLN A 3 -15.23 8.55 -7.11
N PRO A 4 -15.67 9.23 -6.04
CA PRO A 4 -15.27 10.60 -5.77
C PRO A 4 -13.83 10.64 -5.25
N LYS A 5 -12.93 11.30 -5.99
CA LYS A 5 -11.61 11.71 -5.50
C LYS A 5 -11.80 12.81 -4.43
N SER A 6 -11.56 12.49 -3.17
CA SER A 6 -11.42 13.44 -2.06
C SER A 6 -10.19 13.07 -1.19
N PRO A 7 -9.58 14.03 -0.47
CA PRO A 7 -8.13 14.15 -0.30
C PRO A 7 -7.56 13.35 0.89
N GLY A 8 -7.82 12.05 0.90
CA GLY A 8 -7.14 11.09 1.77
C GLY A 8 -6.42 10.07 0.90
N CYS A 9 -5.23 10.41 0.38
CA CYS A 9 -4.45 9.53 -0.48
C CYS A 9 -4.15 8.21 0.26
N ILE A 10 -4.99 7.20 0.03
CA ILE A 10 -4.70 5.82 0.43
C ILE A 10 -3.47 5.42 -0.37
N ARG A 11 -2.40 5.11 0.34
CA ARG A 11 -1.16 4.62 -0.21
C ARG A 11 -0.96 3.18 0.21
N PHE A 12 -0.26 2.42 -0.61
CA PHE A 12 0.18 1.10 -0.24
C PHE A 12 1.59 1.19 0.33
N PHE A 13 1.93 0.33 1.27
CA PHE A 13 3.22 0.28 1.93
C PHE A 13 3.68 -1.17 1.99
N CYS A 14 4.84 -1.45 1.43
CA CYS A 14 5.47 -2.75 1.56
C CYS A 14 6.27 -2.78 2.86
N ARG A 15 5.90 -3.69 3.77
CA ARG A 15 6.59 -3.87 5.05
C ARG A 15 8.00 -4.41 4.87
N ASN A 16 8.22 -5.26 3.87
CA ASN A 16 9.53 -5.85 3.61
C ASN A 16 10.52 -4.82 3.03
N CYS A 17 10.09 -4.02 2.05
CA CYS A 17 10.90 -2.93 1.50
C CYS A 17 10.91 -1.66 2.37
N ALA A 18 10.08 -1.63 3.43
CA ALA A 18 9.81 -0.45 4.26
C ALA A 18 9.52 0.83 3.45
N LYS A 19 8.77 0.71 2.35
CA LYS A 19 8.53 1.82 1.41
C LYS A 19 7.08 1.92 0.96
N ILE A 20 6.70 3.14 0.62
CA ILE A 20 5.40 3.43 0.01
C ILE A 20 5.42 3.03 -1.46
N ILE A 21 4.41 2.31 -1.89
CA ILE A 21 4.15 1.86 -3.25
C ILE A 21 2.80 2.43 -3.70
N GLU A 22 2.79 3.00 -4.91
CA GLU A 22 1.57 3.61 -5.47
C GLU A 22 0.77 2.61 -6.30
N ASN A 23 1.46 1.64 -6.91
CA ASN A 23 0.88 0.61 -7.77
C ASN A 23 1.30 -0.78 -7.27
N PRO A 24 0.61 -1.35 -6.27
CA PRO A 24 0.82 -2.76 -5.91
C PRO A 24 0.35 -3.68 -7.04
N GLU A 25 1.02 -4.81 -7.21
CA GLU A 25 0.57 -5.86 -8.13
C GLU A 25 -0.52 -6.69 -7.45
N GLN A 26 -1.74 -6.71 -8.00
CA GLN A 26 -2.78 -7.59 -7.49
C GLN A 26 -2.66 -8.97 -8.14
N LYS A 27 -2.57 -10.02 -7.31
CA LYS A 27 -2.58 -11.39 -7.82
C LYS A 27 -3.99 -11.71 -8.31
N LYS A 28 -4.17 -11.95 -9.62
CA LYS A 28 -5.45 -12.00 -10.36
C LYS A 28 -6.57 -12.87 -9.77
N ASP A 29 -6.26 -13.74 -8.82
CA ASP A 29 -7.20 -14.69 -8.21
C ASP A 29 -7.48 -14.42 -6.72
N THR A 30 -6.76 -13.48 -6.10
CA THR A 30 -6.81 -13.26 -4.66
C THR A 30 -6.81 -11.77 -4.31
N TYR A 31 -7.43 -11.39 -3.20
CA TYR A 31 -7.32 -10.03 -2.62
C TYR A 31 -5.93 -9.75 -2.01
N VAL A 32 -4.89 -10.38 -2.55
CA VAL A 32 -3.51 -10.25 -2.12
C VAL A 32 -2.81 -9.24 -3.02
N TYR A 33 -2.25 -8.23 -2.39
CA TYR A 33 -1.43 -7.19 -3.02
C TYR A 33 0.03 -7.54 -2.82
N LEU A 34 0.77 -7.58 -3.92
CA LEU A 34 2.21 -7.86 -3.96
C LEU A 34 2.97 -6.55 -4.18
N CYS A 35 4.14 -6.46 -3.56
CA CYS A 35 5.04 -5.35 -3.84
C CYS A 35 5.70 -5.56 -5.21
N PRO A 36 5.68 -4.57 -6.12
CA PRO A 36 6.32 -4.71 -7.44
C PRO A 36 7.84 -4.92 -7.37
N ASP A 37 8.48 -4.52 -6.27
CA ASP A 37 9.94 -4.65 -6.12
C ASP A 37 10.38 -5.99 -5.54
N CYS A 38 9.82 -6.38 -4.39
CA CYS A 38 10.22 -7.61 -3.71
C CYS A 38 9.27 -8.79 -3.99
N LYS A 39 8.15 -8.56 -4.67
CA LYS A 39 7.12 -9.56 -5.01
C LYS A 39 6.51 -10.30 -3.81
N GLU A 40 6.61 -9.72 -2.62
CA GLU A 40 6.05 -10.25 -1.38
C GLU A 40 4.64 -9.72 -1.13
N ASP A 41 3.80 -10.52 -0.46
CA ASP A 41 2.42 -10.20 -0.09
C ASP A 41 2.28 -9.33 1.18
N GLN A 42 3.40 -8.93 1.77
CA GLN A 42 3.48 -8.08 2.96
C GLN A 42 3.19 -6.58 2.63
N VAL A 43 2.09 -6.32 1.92
CA VAL A 43 1.64 -4.97 1.53
C VAL A 43 0.43 -4.54 2.36
N THR A 44 0.55 -3.40 3.03
CA THR A 44 -0.52 -2.75 3.79
C THR A 44 -1.04 -1.53 3.05
N PHE A 45 -2.34 -1.25 3.11
CA PHE A 45 -2.93 -0.03 2.58
C PHE A 45 -3.38 0.89 3.73
N GLY A 46 -3.18 2.19 3.58
CA GLY A 46 -3.57 3.16 4.60
C GLY A 46 -3.24 4.59 4.19
N THR A 47 -3.56 5.55 5.05
CA THR A 47 -3.10 6.93 4.83
C THR A 47 -1.61 7.04 5.15
N GLU A 48 -0.91 7.99 4.51
CA GLU A 48 0.51 8.24 4.79
C GLU A 48 0.78 8.46 6.30
N LYS A 49 -0.14 9.15 6.99
CA LYS A 49 -0.07 9.36 8.45
C LYS A 49 -0.16 8.04 9.22
N SER A 50 -1.15 7.20 8.90
CA SER A 50 -1.31 5.89 9.55
C SER A 50 -0.11 4.99 9.31
N ILE A 51 0.42 4.97 8.07
CA ILE A 51 1.60 4.18 7.71
C ILE A 51 2.82 4.67 8.48
N LYS A 52 3.13 5.97 8.46
CA LYS A 52 4.26 6.54 9.20
C LYS A 52 4.15 6.27 10.71
N HIS A 53 2.94 6.41 11.26
CA HIS A 53 2.69 6.18 12.68
C HIS A 53 2.83 4.71 13.07
N PHE A 54 2.25 3.79 12.31
CA PHE A 54 2.26 2.36 12.60
C PHE A 54 3.63 1.72 12.39
N PHE A 55 4.35 2.13 11.34
CA PHE A 55 5.68 1.62 11.02
C PHE A 55 6.81 2.45 11.64
N HIS A 56 6.50 3.45 12.47
CA HIS A 56 7.46 4.34 13.13
C HIS A 56 8.50 4.93 12.16
N LEU A 57 8.07 5.24 10.92
CA LEU A 57 8.93 5.87 9.92
C LEU A 57 9.10 7.35 10.33
N LYS A 58 10.34 7.73 10.66
CA LYS A 58 10.71 9.11 11.01
C LYS A 58 10.66 10.04 9.81
#